data_AF-A0A965M4R5-F1
#
_entry.id   AF-A0A965M4R5-F1
#
_cell.length_a   1.000
_cell.length_b   1.000
_cell.length_c   1.000
_cell.angle_alpha   90.00
_cell.angle_beta   90.00
_cell.angle_gamma   90.00
#
_symmetry.space_group_name_H-M   'P 1'
#
loop_
_entity.id
_entity.type
_entity.pdbx_description
1 polymer ?
#
loop_
_entity_poly.entity_id
_entity_poly.type
_entity_poly.pdbx_seq_one_letter_code
_entity_poly.pdbx_strand_id
1 'polypeptide(L)'
;MRNNRIKLCGAVLCAGLSWSGFAAEISGTTRPNIIFIFSDDHANAAISAYGDKRNLLQTPNLDLLAKEGIRFDRCLVPNPICGPSRATVLTGKYSHQNGFYNNETVPFDGS
;
A
#
# COMPACT_ATOMS: atom_id res chain seq x y z
N MET A 1 -2.75 36.34 -22.87
CA MET A 1 -4.15 36.23 -22.42
C MET A 1 -4.13 35.85 -20.93
N ARG A 2 -3.81 36.79 -20.04
CA ARG A 2 -4.70 37.77 -19.38
C ARG A 2 -5.73 37.09 -18.47
N ASN A 3 -5.38 37.08 -17.19
CA ASN A 3 -6.23 37.17 -15.99
C ASN A 3 -7.06 35.95 -15.56
N ASN A 4 -6.75 35.42 -14.36
CA ASN A 4 -7.80 35.25 -13.36
C ASN A 4 -7.34 35.67 -11.95
N ARG A 5 -7.43 36.99 -11.77
CA ARG A 5 -7.67 37.80 -10.56
C ARG A 5 -7.57 37.10 -9.19
N ILE A 6 -6.44 37.37 -8.54
CA ILE A 6 -6.31 37.53 -7.08
C ILE A 6 -7.43 38.48 -6.61
N LYS A 7 -8.40 37.95 -5.88
CA LYS A 7 -9.36 38.78 -5.13
C LYS A 7 -8.73 39.13 -3.79
N LEU A 8 -8.17 40.34 -3.75
CA LEU A 8 -7.81 41.07 -2.55
C LEU A 8 -9.12 41.38 -1.78
N CYS A 9 -9.53 40.49 -0.88
CA CYS A 9 -10.55 40.83 0.12
C CYS A 9 -9.85 41.53 1.28
N GLY A 10 -10.18 42.81 1.43
CA GLY A 10 -9.55 43.74 2.35
C GLY A 10 -9.65 43.34 3.81
N ALA A 11 -8.63 43.77 4.55
CA ALA A 11 -8.66 43.88 5.99
C ALA A 11 -9.82 44.81 6.40
N VAL A 12 -10.92 44.21 6.82
CA VAL A 12 -11.94 44.90 7.62
C VAL A 12 -11.60 44.63 9.08
N LEU A 13 -11.17 45.68 9.76
CA LEU A 13 -11.17 45.79 11.21
C LEU A 13 -12.62 45.61 11.71
N CYS A 14 -12.97 44.40 12.13
CA CYS A 14 -14.11 44.16 13.01
C CYS A 14 -13.57 43.92 14.42
N ALA A 15 -13.66 44.97 15.23
CA ALA A 15 -13.60 44.86 16.68
C ALA A 15 -14.74 43.94 17.16
N GLY A 16 -14.43 43.05 18.10
CA GLY A 16 -15.41 42.40 18.97
C GLY A 16 -16.44 41.51 18.27
N LEU A 17 -16.06 40.27 18.01
CA LEU A 17 -16.90 39.07 18.17
C LEU A 17 -15.92 37.90 18.08
N SER A 18 -15.66 37.29 19.23
CA SER A 18 -14.78 36.15 19.41
C SER A 18 -15.20 35.03 18.44
N TRP A 19 -14.47 34.90 17.35
CA TRP A 19 -14.47 33.70 16.51
C TRP A 19 -13.82 32.61 17.37
N SER A 20 -14.61 31.97 18.20
CA SER A 20 -14.25 30.72 18.86
C SER A 20 -14.04 29.71 17.75
N GLY A 21 -12.83 29.69 17.21
CA GLY A 21 -12.39 28.66 16.30
C GLY A 21 -12.58 27.34 17.01
N PHE A 22 -13.53 26.54 16.52
CA PHE A 22 -13.54 25.12 16.80
C PHE A 22 -12.22 24.57 16.23
N ALA A 23 -11.20 24.51 17.08
CA ALA A 23 -10.10 23.60 16.89
C ALA A 23 -10.72 22.21 16.93
N ALA A 24 -10.91 21.60 15.75
CA ALA A 24 -11.19 20.19 15.66
C ALA A 24 -10.01 19.47 16.32
N GLU A 25 -10.25 18.87 17.50
CA GLU A 25 -9.32 17.91 18.07
C GLU A 25 -9.09 16.82 17.03
N ILE A 26 -7.87 16.73 16.52
CA ILE A 26 -7.39 15.52 15.89
C ILE A 26 -7.23 14.52 17.03
N SER A 27 -8.35 13.85 17.37
CA SER A 27 -8.37 12.70 18.25
C SER A 27 -7.26 11.75 17.79
N GLY A 28 -6.39 11.38 18.74
CA GLY A 28 -5.09 10.76 18.50
C GLY A 28 -5.16 9.62 17.48
N THR A 29 -4.12 9.51 16.66
CA THR A 29 -4.01 8.53 15.58
C THR A 29 -4.38 7.14 16.09
N THR A 30 -5.61 6.70 15.82
CA THR A 30 -6.03 5.34 16.13
C THR A 30 -5.11 4.42 15.34
N ARG A 31 -4.47 3.48 16.03
CA ARG A 31 -3.59 2.52 15.35
C ARG A 31 -4.45 1.76 14.33
N PRO A 32 -4.12 1.81 13.03
CA PRO A 32 -4.92 1.14 12.03
C PRO A 32 -4.80 -0.38 12.20
N ASN A 33 -5.85 -1.11 11.82
CA ASN A 33 -5.75 -2.55 11.65
C ASN A 33 -4.99 -2.86 10.37
N ILE A 34 -4.06 -3.82 10.42
CA ILE A 34 -3.28 -4.26 9.27
C ILE A 34 -3.75 -5.67 8.90
N ILE A 35 -4.27 -5.82 7.68
CA ILE A 35 -4.62 -7.13 7.11
C ILE A 35 -3.59 -7.43 6.01
N PHE A 36 -2.83 -8.51 6.19
CA PHE A 36 -1.87 -8.98 5.20
C PHE A 36 -2.41 -10.24 4.49
N ILE A 37 -2.74 -10.09 3.20
CA ILE A 37 -3.24 -11.18 2.35
C ILE A 37 -2.11 -11.64 1.45
N PHE A 38 -1.80 -12.94 1.49
CA PHE A 38 -0.74 -13.55 0.69
C PHE A 38 -1.29 -14.76 -0.07
N SER A 39 -1.02 -14.85 -1.36
CA SER A 39 -1.49 -15.93 -2.24
C SER A 39 -0.28 -16.69 -2.80
N ASP A 40 -0.31 -18.02 -2.70
CA ASP A 40 0.75 -18.88 -3.25
C ASP A 40 0.63 -18.98 -4.78
N ASP A 41 1.78 -19.07 -5.47
CA ASP A 41 1.91 -19.20 -6.93
C ASP A 41 1.05 -18.23 -7.78
N HIS A 42 0.77 -17.03 -7.24
CA HIS A 42 -0.11 -16.08 -7.89
C HIS A 42 0.65 -15.20 -8.89
N ALA A 43 0.59 -15.58 -10.16
CA ALA A 43 1.22 -14.82 -11.23
C ALA A 43 0.56 -13.44 -11.42
N ASN A 44 1.38 -12.42 -11.72
CA ASN A 44 0.89 -11.07 -12.02
C ASN A 44 -0.17 -11.03 -13.15
N ALA A 45 0.04 -11.86 -14.18
CA ALA A 45 -0.86 -11.98 -15.31
C ALA A 45 -2.23 -12.60 -14.96
N ALA A 46 -2.40 -13.14 -13.76
CA ALA A 46 -3.66 -13.72 -13.29
C ALA A 46 -4.61 -12.69 -12.65
N ILE A 47 -4.13 -11.45 -12.43
CA ILE A 47 -4.91 -10.36 -11.83
C ILE A 47 -5.35 -9.40 -12.93
N SER A 48 -6.66 -9.18 -13.10
CA SER A 48 -7.19 -8.36 -14.21
C SER A 48 -6.75 -6.90 -14.14
N ALA A 49 -6.53 -6.33 -12.95
CA ALA A 49 -5.97 -4.99 -12.76
C ALA A 49 -4.58 -4.76 -13.40
N TYR A 50 -3.82 -5.81 -13.71
CA TYR A 50 -2.53 -5.70 -14.40
C TYR A 50 -2.66 -5.76 -15.92
N GLY A 51 -3.86 -5.97 -16.46
CA GLY A 51 -4.16 -5.79 -17.88
C GLY A 51 -3.46 -6.78 -18.80
N ASP A 52 -3.42 -8.08 -18.44
CA ASP A 52 -2.91 -9.11 -19.34
C ASP A 52 -3.66 -9.10 -20.69
N LYS A 53 -2.91 -9.11 -21.80
CA LYS A 53 -3.46 -8.96 -23.16
C LYS A 53 -4.49 -10.03 -23.53
N ARG A 54 -4.43 -11.20 -22.91
CA ARG A 54 -5.35 -12.30 -23.19
C ARG A 54 -6.72 -12.08 -22.54
N ASN A 55 -6.79 -11.23 -21.50
CA ASN A 55 -8.01 -10.86 -20.78
C ASN A 55 -8.89 -12.08 -20.40
N LEU A 56 -8.25 -13.17 -19.93
CA LEU A 56 -8.92 -14.45 -19.66
C LEU A 56 -9.54 -14.53 -18.26
N LEU A 57 -9.09 -13.69 -17.34
CA LEU A 57 -9.41 -13.79 -15.91
C LEU A 57 -10.04 -12.48 -15.46
N GLN A 58 -10.98 -12.57 -14.52
CA GLN A 58 -11.69 -11.45 -13.94
C GLN A 58 -11.56 -11.52 -12.42
N THR A 59 -10.97 -10.49 -11.81
CA THR A 59 -10.74 -10.40 -10.36
C THR A 59 -11.37 -9.13 -9.77
N PRO A 60 -12.72 -9.00 -9.79
CA PRO A 60 -13.39 -7.72 -9.49
C PRO A 60 -13.07 -7.17 -8.09
N ASN A 61 -12.87 -8.03 -7.10
CA ASN A 61 -12.51 -7.60 -5.74
C ASN A 61 -11.06 -7.10 -5.65
N LEU A 62 -10.11 -7.71 -6.38
CA LEU A 62 -8.72 -7.22 -6.43
C LEU A 62 -8.62 -5.94 -7.25
N ASP A 63 -9.43 -5.82 -8.31
CA ASP A 63 -9.51 -4.63 -9.14
C ASP A 63 -10.06 -3.44 -8.37
N LEU A 64 -11.04 -3.67 -7.49
CA LEU A 64 -11.54 -2.67 -6.55
C LEU A 64 -10.43 -2.20 -5.61
N LEU A 65 -9.69 -3.11 -4.99
CA LEU A 65 -8.55 -2.78 -4.12
C LEU A 65 -7.46 -1.98 -4.86
N ALA A 66 -7.17 -2.35 -6.12
CA ALA A 66 -6.21 -1.63 -6.95
C ALA A 66 -6.68 -0.22 -7.33
N LYS A 67 -8.00 -0.03 -7.52
CA LYS A 67 -8.62 1.27 -7.85
C LYS A 67 -8.73 2.21 -6.66
N GLU A 68 -9.07 1.68 -5.49
CA GLU A 68 -9.24 2.46 -4.25
C GLU A 68 -7.93 2.67 -3.49
N GLY A 69 -6.90 1.88 -3.81
CA GLY A 69 -5.59 1.91 -3.16
C GLY A 69 -4.43 2.16 -4.12
N ILE A 70 -3.33 1.45 -3.87
CA ILE A 70 -2.10 1.53 -4.66
C ILE A 70 -1.80 0.14 -5.23
N ARG A 71 -1.52 0.10 -6.53
CA ARG A 71 -1.03 -1.09 -7.25
C ARG A 71 0.42 -0.88 -7.65
N PHE A 72 1.27 -1.87 -7.41
CA PHE A 72 2.70 -1.78 -7.71
C PHE A 72 3.02 -2.43 -9.07
N ASP A 73 3.48 -1.65 -10.04
CA ASP A 73 3.95 -2.20 -11.34
C ASP A 73 5.26 -2.98 -11.24
N ARG A 74 6.00 -2.82 -10.12
CA ARG A 74 7.30 -3.45 -9.88
C ARG A 74 7.39 -4.00 -8.46
N CYS A 75 6.57 -4.99 -8.14
CA CYS A 75 6.69 -5.78 -6.92
C CYS A 75 7.53 -7.04 -7.22
N LEU A 76 8.70 -7.17 -6.57
CA LEU A 76 9.65 -8.26 -6.83
C LEU A 76 9.83 -9.13 -5.59
N VAL A 77 9.99 -10.42 -5.80
CA VAL A 77 10.30 -11.39 -4.74
C VAL A 77 11.81 -11.60 -4.63
N PRO A 78 12.41 -11.58 -3.43
CA PRO A 78 13.84 -11.87 -3.27
C PRO A 78 14.22 -13.32 -3.58
N ASN A 79 13.30 -14.27 -3.34
CA ASN A 79 13.49 -15.70 -3.64
C ASN A 79 12.15 -16.31 -4.13
N PRO A 80 12.09 -16.88 -5.34
CA PRO A 80 10.84 -17.37 -5.94
C PRO A 80 10.40 -18.77 -5.45
N ILE A 81 10.95 -19.29 -4.36
CA ILE A 81 10.53 -20.57 -3.75
C ILE A 81 9.57 -20.29 -2.58
N CYS A 82 8.49 -21.06 -2.45
CA CYS A 82 7.38 -20.76 -1.53
C CYS A 82 7.81 -20.53 -0.06
N GLY A 83 8.64 -21.39 0.53
CA GLY A 83 9.17 -21.20 1.88
C GLY A 83 10.08 -19.97 1.98
N PRO A 84 11.21 -19.94 1.26
CA PRO A 84 12.14 -18.80 1.27
C PRO A 84 11.48 -17.45 0.98
N SER A 85 10.52 -17.39 0.06
CA SER A 85 9.71 -16.20 -0.22
C SER A 85 9.01 -15.71 1.04
N ARG A 86 8.26 -16.58 1.73
CA ARG A 86 7.59 -16.25 3.00
C ARG A 86 8.57 -15.85 4.09
N ALA A 87 9.72 -16.51 4.21
CA ALA A 87 10.73 -16.13 5.18
C ALA A 87 11.26 -14.72 4.95
N THR A 88 11.49 -14.32 3.69
CA THR A 88 11.93 -12.95 3.38
C THR A 88 10.89 -11.90 3.75
N VAL A 89 9.59 -12.21 3.58
CA VAL A 89 8.47 -11.35 3.98
C VAL A 89 8.35 -11.23 5.50
N LEU A 90 8.46 -12.35 6.23
CA LEU A 90 8.30 -12.38 7.69
C LEU A 90 9.47 -11.74 8.44
N THR A 91 10.70 -11.93 7.94
CA THR A 91 11.93 -11.46 8.59
C THR A 91 12.37 -10.07 8.09
N GLY A 92 11.90 -9.65 6.92
CA GLY A 92 12.41 -8.45 6.23
C GLY A 92 13.85 -8.58 5.73
N LYS A 93 14.39 -9.80 5.69
CA LYS A 93 15.78 -10.11 5.34
C LYS A 93 15.86 -10.91 4.04
N TYR A 94 16.97 -10.76 3.32
CA TYR A 94 17.28 -11.64 2.19
C TYR A 94 17.59 -13.06 2.67
N SER A 95 17.39 -14.07 1.82
CA SER A 95 17.65 -15.49 2.16
C SER A 95 19.08 -15.75 2.66
N HIS A 96 20.07 -14.99 2.19
CA HIS A 96 21.46 -15.13 2.66
C HIS A 96 21.68 -14.62 4.09
N GLN A 97 20.76 -13.82 4.63
CA GLN A 97 20.81 -13.28 6.00
C GLN A 97 19.92 -14.07 6.97
N ASN A 98 18.75 -14.55 6.53
CA ASN A 98 17.87 -15.38 7.36
C ASN A 98 18.18 -16.88 7.27
N GLY A 99 19.12 -17.29 6.41
CA GLY A 99 19.57 -18.69 6.29
C GLY A 99 18.59 -19.65 5.62
N PHE A 100 17.37 -19.24 5.27
CA PHE A 100 16.35 -20.10 4.67
C PHE A 100 16.25 -19.89 3.15
N TYR A 101 16.93 -20.75 2.39
CA TYR A 101 17.10 -20.61 0.94
C TYR A 101 16.43 -21.70 0.09
N ASN A 102 15.98 -22.81 0.68
CA ASN A 102 15.17 -23.83 0.02
C ASN A 102 14.18 -24.48 1.00
N ASN A 103 13.30 -25.34 0.51
CA ASN A 103 12.28 -26.01 1.32
C ASN A 103 12.74 -27.35 1.91
N GLU A 104 13.91 -27.85 1.54
CA GLU A 104 14.29 -29.26 1.74
C GLU A 104 15.34 -29.45 2.84
N THR A 105 16.31 -28.54 2.90
CA THR A 105 17.57 -28.81 3.61
C THR A 105 17.73 -28.05 4.92
N VAL A 106 17.04 -26.93 5.07
CA VAL A 106 17.18 -26.04 6.24
C VAL A 106 15.79 -25.80 6.80
N PRO A 107 15.50 -26.03 8.09
CA PRO A 107 14.25 -25.62 8.70
C PRO A 107 14.22 -24.09 8.90
N PHE A 108 13.05 -23.47 8.78
CA PHE A 108 12.90 -22.04 9.07
C PHE A 108 12.83 -21.83 10.60
N ASP A 109 13.73 -21.01 11.13
CA ASP A 109 13.86 -20.73 12.56
C ASP A 109 13.32 -19.36 12.98
N GLY A 110 12.85 -18.55 12.03
CA GLY A 110 12.31 -17.22 12.28
C GLY A 110 13.35 -16.11 12.44
N SER A 111 14.64 -16.41 12.25
CA SER A 111 15.75 -15.49 12.50
C SER A 111 16.04 -14.49 11.38
#